data_AF-A0A932XRF9-F1
#
_entry.id   AF-A0A932XRF9-F1
#
_cell.length_a   1.000
_cell.length_b   1.000
_cell.length_c   1.000
_cell.angle_alpha   90.00
_cell.angle_beta   90.00
_cell.angle_gamma   90.00
#
_symmetry.space_group_name_H-M   'P 1'
#
loop_
_entity.id
_entity.type
_entity.pdbx_description
1 polymer ?
#
loop_
_entity_poly.entity_id
_entity_poly.type
_entity_poly.pdbx_seq_one_letter_code
_entity_poly.pdbx_strand_id
1 'polypeptide(L)' 'MLAKTLSATVLGVDAHPIAVEVDLAVGLSNFTIVGLPDGTIRESRERIIAA' A
#
# COMPACT_ATOMS: atom_id res chain seq x y z
N MET A 1 9.33 6.18 10.84
CA MET A 1 10.13 4.98 10.55
C MET A 1 9.83 4.63 9.11
N LEU A 2 10.87 4.71 8.27
CA LEU A 2 10.75 4.44 6.85
C LEU A 2 11.06 2.97 6.58
N ALA A 3 10.10 2.23 6.02
CA ALA A 3 10.28 0.88 5.50
C ALA A 3 10.06 0.89 4.00
N LYS A 4 10.88 0.13 3.26
CA LYS A 4 10.74 -0.07 1.81
C LYS A 4 10.71 -1.55 1.50
N THR A 5 9.86 -1.96 0.57
CA THR A 5 9.82 -3.33 0.06
C THR A 5 9.57 -3.36 -1.43
N LEU A 6 10.07 -4.39 -2.10
CA LEU A 6 9.76 -4.65 -3.50
C LEU A 6 8.45 -5.47 -3.57
N SER A 7 7.63 -5.14 -4.56
CA SER A 7 6.37 -5.81 -4.84
C SER A 7 6.09 -5.82 -6.35
N ALA A 8 4.93 -6.29 -6.76
CA ALA A 8 4.46 -6.22 -8.13
C ALA A 8 2.98 -5.85 -8.17
N THR A 9 2.58 -5.15 -9.22
CA THR A 9 1.17 -4.90 -9.57
C THR A 9 0.87 -5.45 -10.95
N VAL A 10 -0.40 -5.67 -11.26
CA VAL A 10 -0.83 -6.16 -12.57
C VAL A 10 -1.19 -4.98 -13.46
N LEU A 11 -0.58 -4.89 -14.64
CA LEU A 11 -0.95 -3.96 -15.70
C LEU A 11 -1.44 -4.77 -16.90
N GLY A 12 -2.76 -4.93 -17.01
CA GLY A 12 -3.36 -5.82 -18.00
C GLY A 12 -3.11 -7.29 -17.66
N VAL A 13 -2.20 -7.94 -18.41
CA VAL A 13 -1.77 -9.34 -18.17
C VAL A 13 -0.35 -9.44 -17.65
N ASP A 14 0.38 -8.32 -17.61
CA ASP A 14 1.78 -8.29 -17.24
C ASP A 14 1.96 -7.93 -15.76
N ALA A 15 2.92 -8.60 -15.11
CA ALA A 15 3.37 -8.23 -13.78
C ALA A 15 4.38 -7.09 -13.89
N HIS A 16 4.05 -5.95 -13.29
CA HIS A 16 4.91 -4.78 -13.25
C HIS A 16 5.55 -4.65 -11.86
N PRO A 17 6.89 -4.68 -11.76
CA PRO A 17 7.57 -4.52 -10.48
C PRO A 17 7.35 -3.10 -9.93
N ILE A 18 7.10 -2.99 -8.63
CA ILE A 18 6.90 -1.71 -7.93
C ILE A 18 7.67 -1.70 -6.62
N ALA A 19 8.03 -0.50 -6.14
CA ALA A 19 8.54 -0.30 -4.79
C ALA A 19 7.43 0.30 -3.93
N VAL A 20 7.24 -0.28 -2.74
CA VAL A 20 6.30 0.23 -1.73
C VAL A 20 7.11 0.84 -0.61
N GLU A 21 6.74 2.06 -0.23
CA GLU A 21 7.34 2.80 0.86
C GLU A 21 6.29 3.08 1.94
N VAL A 22 6.67 2.90 3.20
CA VAL A 22 5.84 3.16 4.36
C VAL A 22 6.61 4.09 5.28
N ASP A 23 5.99 5.19 5.69
CA ASP A 23 6.48 6.00 6.81
C ASP A 23 5.51 5.92 7.97
N LEU A 24 6.06 5.67 9.16
CA LEU A 24 5.32 5.63 10.41
C LEU A 24 5.77 6.77 11.33
N ALA A 25 4.83 7.69 11.62
CA ALA A 25 5.02 8.78 12.56
C ALA A 25 4.19 8.55 13.83
N VAL A 26 4.69 9.06 14.97
CA VAL A 26 3.97 9.00 16.25
C VAL A 26 2.94 10.13 16.28
N GLY A 27 1.67 9.79 16.54
CA GLY A 27 0.57 10.76 16.53
C GLY A 27 -0.79 10.09 16.42
N LEU A 28 -1.81 10.86 15.99
CA LEU A 28 -3.16 10.35 15.76
C LEU A 28 -3.15 9.21 14.73
N SER A 29 -3.99 8.20 14.95
CA SER A 29 -4.14 7.06 14.03
C SER A 29 -4.71 7.55 12.70
N ASN A 30 -3.83 7.71 11.72
CA ASN A 30 -4.19 7.95 10.34
C ASN A 30 -3.43 6.97 9.45
N PHE A 31 -4.15 6.38 8.49
CA PHE A 31 -3.59 5.45 7.53
C PHE A 31 -4.05 5.86 6.14
N THR A 32 -3.12 6.40 5.36
CA THR A 32 -3.36 6.90 4.00
C THR A 32 -2.47 6.12 3.04
N ILE A 33 -3.05 5.63 1.94
CA ILE A 33 -2.30 5.04 0.83
C ILE A 33 -2.33 6.02 -0.34
N VAL A 34 -1.19 6.24 -0.97
CA VAL A 34 -1.03 7.09 -2.16
C VAL A 34 -0.27 6.33 -3.25
N GLY A 35 -0.40 6.73 -4.51
CA GLY A 35 0.45 6.24 -5.61
C GLY A 35 -0.21 5.27 -6.59
N LEU A 36 -1.17 4.43 -6.18
CA LEU A 36 -2.00 3.63 -7.09
C LEU A 36 -3.50 3.92 -6.86
N PRO A 37 -4.28 4.21 -7.91
CA PRO A 37 -5.73 4.44 -7.81
C PRO A 37 -6.56 3.14 -7.73
N ASP A 38 -5.94 2.00 -7.44
CA ASP A 38 -6.57 0.68 -7.49
C ASP A 38 -7.56 0.46 -6.33
N GLY A 39 -8.78 -0.01 -6.65
CA GLY A 39 -9.82 -0.31 -5.67
C GLY A 39 -9.44 -1.44 -4.71
N THR A 40 -8.71 -2.46 -5.19
CA THR A 40 -8.24 -3.59 -4.37
C THR A 40 -7.26 -3.13 -3.28
N ILE A 41 -6.54 -2.03 -3.51
CA ILE A 41 -5.66 -1.42 -2.49
C ILE A 41 -6.48 -0.79 -1.37
N ARG A 42 -7.61 -0.15 -1.68
CA ARG A 42 -8.52 0.41 -0.66
C ARG A 42 -9.14 -0.69 0.20
N GLU A 43 -9.62 -1.77 -0.39
CA GLU A 43 -10.17 -2.91 0.34
C GLU A 43 -9.12 -3.61 1.22
N SER A 44 -7.87 -3.66 0.75
CA SER A 44 -6.76 -4.23 1.52
C SER A 44 -6.49 -3.46 2.81
N ARG A 45 -6.65 -2.13 2.81
CA ARG A 45 -6.57 -1.31 4.02
C ARG A 45 -7.61 -1.72 5.06
N GLU A 46 -8.86 -1.94 4.64
CA GLU A 46 -9.94 -2.33 5.55
C GLU A 46 -9.66 -3.71 6.18
N ARG A 47 -9.14 -4.66 5.40
CA ARG A 47 -8.74 -5.98 5.92
C ARG A 47 -7.65 -5.92 6.98
N ILE A 48 -6.65 -5.07 6.81
CA ILE A 48 -5.57 -4.91 7.79
C ILE A 48 -6.09 -4.33 9.11
N ILE A 49 -7.04 -3.40 9.06
CA ILE A 49 -7.63 -2.80 10.27
C ILE A 49 -8.52 -3.79 11.02
N ALA A 50 -9.15 -4.73 10.31
CA ALA A 50 -10.04 -5.73 10.91
C ALA A 50 -9.32 -6.95 11.50
N ALA A 51 -8.03 -7.16 11.17
CA ALA A 51 -7.20 -8.26 11.65
C ALA A 51 -6.50 -7.91 12.98
#